data_AF-A0A543NFT4-F1
#
_entry.id   AF-A0A543NFT4-F1
#
_cell.length_a   1.000
_cell.length_b   1.000
_cell.length_c   1.000
_cell.angle_alpha   90.00
_cell.angle_beta   90.00
_cell.angle_gamma   90.00
#
_symmetry.space_group_name_H-M   'P 1'
#
loop_
_entity.id
_entity.type
_entity.pdbx_description
1 polymer ?
#
loop_
_entity_poly.entity_id
_entity_poly.type
_entity_poly.pdbx_seq_one_letter_code
_entity_poly.pdbx_strand_id
1 'polypeptide(L)' 'MDLTPHQCRELRDLADQLVQDTRTGSLWPSRIRATARELRTRLNTYLAATEVRPHDAADATH' A
#
# COMPACT_ATOMS: atom_id res chain seq x y z
N MET A 1 12.95 0.51 -3.60
CA MET A 1 11.88 0.79 -2.62
C MET A 1 11.99 -0.31 -1.58
N ASP A 2 12.49 0.01 -0.39
CA ASP A 2 12.63 -0.98 0.68
C ASP A 2 11.43 -0.87 1.61
N LEU A 3 10.37 -1.60 1.25
CA LEU A 3 9.22 -1.77 2.14
C LEU A 3 9.66 -2.55 3.38
N THR A 4 9.18 -2.13 4.55
CA THR A 4 9.42 -2.89 5.77
C THR A 4 8.73 -4.26 5.69
N PRO A 5 9.22 -5.28 6.41
CA PRO A 5 8.57 -6.59 6.47
C PRO A 5 7.10 -6.53 6.91
N HIS A 6 6.72 -5.51 7.68
CA HIS A 6 5.34 -5.29 8.09
C HIS A 6 4.49 -4.76 6.93
N GLN A 7 4.94 -3.72 6.23
CA GLN A 7 4.26 -3.17 5.05
C GLN A 7 4.08 -4.22 3.95
N CYS A 8 5.09 -5.07 3.72
CA CYS A 8 4.98 -6.19 2.79
C CYS A 8 3.87 -7.18 3.17
N ARG A 9 3.71 -7.50 4.46
CA ARG A 9 2.63 -8.39 4.93
C ARG A 9 1.26 -7.76 4.70
N GLU A 10 1.09 -6.49 5.08
CA GLU A 10 -0.19 -5.82 4.91
C GLU A 10 -0.65 -5.76 3.45
N LEU A 11 0.27 -5.45 2.52
CA LEU A 11 -0.04 -5.42 1.09
C LEU A 11 -0.39 -6.82 0.56
N ARG A 12 0.32 -7.85 1.03
CA ARG A 12 0.04 -9.23 0.69
C ARG A 12 -1.33 -9.67 1.19
N ASP A 13 -1.68 -9.37 2.44
CA ASP A 13 -2.96 -9.75 3.03
C ASP A 13 -4.13 -9.13 2.26
N LEU A 14 -4.01 -7.86 1.86
CA LEU A 14 -5.00 -7.18 1.01
C LEU A 14 -5.11 -7.78 -0.40
N ALA A 15 -3.99 -8.20 -0.98
CA ALA A 15 -3.97 -8.88 -2.28
C ALA A 15 -4.60 -10.28 -2.20
N ASP A 16 -4.29 -11.04 -1.15
CA ASP A 16 -4.87 -12.36 -0.90
C ASP A 16 -6.39 -12.25 -0.67
N GLN A 17 -6.84 -11.21 0.05
CA GLN A 17 -8.28 -10.92 0.22
C GLN A 17 -8.97 -10.61 -1.12
N LEU A 18 -8.34 -9.87 -2.03
CA LEU A 18 -8.88 -9.60 -3.37
C LEU A 18 -8.99 -10.89 -4.22
N VAL A 19 -7.97 -11.75 -4.18
CA VAL A 19 -8.00 -13.04 -4.87
C VAL A 19 -9.10 -13.93 -4.32
N GLN A 20 -9.30 -13.93 -3.00
CA GLN A 20 -10.36 -14.72 -2.38
C GLN A 20 -11.76 -14.18 -2.70
N ASP A 21 -11.94 -12.86 -2.66
CA ASP A 21 -13.23 -12.22 -2.98
C ASP A 21 -13.62 -12.45 -4.45
N THR A 22 -12.65 -12.49 -5.36
CA THR A 22 -12.89 -12.78 -6.79
C THR A 22 -13.13 -14.27 -7.05
N ARG A 23 -12.40 -15.17 -6.37
CA ARG A 23 -12.55 -16.64 -6.52
C ARG A 23 -13.84 -17.19 -5.93
N THR A 24 -14.31 -16.63 -4.81
CA THR A 24 -15.54 -17.08 -4.16
C THR A 24 -16.80 -16.67 -4.92
N GLY A 25 -16.66 -16.01 -6.08
CA GLY A 25 -17.79 -15.50 -6.85
C GLY A 25 -18.58 -14.47 -6.07
N SER A 26 -17.93 -13.78 -5.11
CA SER A 26 -18.57 -12.81 -4.23
C SER A 26 -19.31 -11.80 -5.11
N LEU A 27 -20.65 -11.87 -5.10
CA LEU A 27 -21.57 -11.00 -5.83
C LEU A 27 -21.52 -9.54 -5.32
N TRP A 28 -20.43 -9.15 -4.67
CA TRP A 28 -20.27 -7.91 -3.93
C TRP A 28 -19.15 -7.08 -4.57
N PRO A 29 -19.38 -6.50 -5.77
CA PRO A 29 -18.46 -5.57 -6.41
C PRO A 29 -18.07 -4.38 -5.52
N SER A 30 -18.88 -4.06 -4.52
CA SER A 30 -18.59 -3.05 -3.50
C SER A 30 -17.42 -3.47 -2.61
N ARG A 31 -17.37 -4.73 -2.16
CA ARG A 31 -16.30 -5.26 -1.32
C ARG A 31 -14.97 -5.33 -2.07
N ILE A 32 -14.98 -5.88 -3.29
CA ILE A 32 -13.80 -5.90 -4.16
C ILE A 32 -13.27 -4.47 -4.40
N ARG A 33 -14.15 -3.52 -4.69
CA ARG A 33 -13.77 -2.11 -4.86
C ARG A 33 -13.19 -1.49 -3.59
N ALA A 34 -13.72 -1.82 -2.41
CA ALA A 34 -13.21 -1.34 -1.14
C ALA A 34 -11.79 -1.87 -0.89
N THR A 35 -11.57 -3.18 -1.01
CA THR A 35 -10.26 -3.79 -0.80
C THR A 35 -9.22 -3.29 -1.81
N ALA A 36 -9.61 -3.10 -3.08
CA ALA A 36 -8.73 -2.53 -4.10
C ALA A 36 -8.36 -1.06 -3.83
N ARG A 37 -9.30 -0.26 -3.31
CA ARG A 37 -9.04 1.12 -2.91
C ARG A 37 -8.07 1.18 -1.72
N GLU A 38 -8.28 0.34 -0.71
CA GLU A 38 -7.41 0.25 0.46
C GLU A 38 -5.98 -0.12 0.05
N LEU A 39 -5.82 -1.13 -0.82
CA LEU A 39 -4.51 -1.53 -1.34
C LEU A 39 -3.81 -0.37 -2.06
N ARG A 40 -4.53 0.35 -2.92
CA ARG A 40 -3.99 1.52 -3.64
C ARG A 40 -3.58 2.64 -2.68
N THR A 41 -4.40 2.93 -1.67
CA THR A 41 -4.10 3.96 -0.66
C THR A 41 -2.80 3.63 0.06
N ARG A 42 -2.63 2.40 0.55
CA ARG A 42 -1.41 1.99 1.27
C ARG A 42 -0.17 2.05 0.39
N LEU A 43 -0.26 1.57 -0.86
CA LEU A 43 0.84 1.69 -1.83
C LEU A 43 1.26 3.14 -2.05
N ASN A 44 0.29 4.04 -2.26
CA ASN A 44 0.55 5.47 -2.43
C ASN A 44 1.19 6.09 -1.18
N THR A 45 0.73 5.72 0.02
CA THR A 45 1.32 6.18 1.27
C THR A 45 2.78 5.75 1.39
N TYR A 46 3.10 4.49 1.05
CA TYR A 46 4.47 3.97 1.13
C TYR A 46 5.38 4.57 0.06
N LEU A 47 4.85 4.83 -1.13
CA LEU A 47 5.53 5.59 -2.18
C LEU A 47 5.87 7.01 -1.71
N ALA A 48 4.87 7.75 -1.20
CA ALA A 48 5.07 9.12 -0.72
C ALA A 48 6.04 9.19 0.48
N ALA A 49 5.96 8.24 1.41
CA ALA A 49 6.89 8.15 2.54
C ALA A 49 8.34 7.86 2.10
N THR A 50 8.52 7.23 0.93
CA THR A 50 9.85 6.98 0.36
C THR A 50 10.39 8.21 -0.37
N GLU A 51 9.51 9.00 -1.01
CA GLU A 51 9.86 10.26 -1.70
C GLU A 51 10.18 11.42 -0.73
N VAL A 52 9.58 11.42 0.46
CA VAL A 52 9.77 12.48 1.49
C VAL A 52 11.04 12.29 2.34
N ARG A 53 11.91 11.32 2.03
CA ARG A 53 13.22 11.22 2.71
C ARG A 53 14.07 12.44 2.28
N PRO A 54 14.37 13.39 3.19
CA PRO A 54 14.79 14.72 2.80
C PRO A 54 16.19 14.68 2.20
N HIS A 55 16.31 15.24 0.99
CA HIS A 55 17.56 15.79 0.47
C HIS A 55 17.91 17.12 1.18
N ASP A 56 17.02 17.66 2.02
CA ASP A 56 17.14 18.97 2.68
C ASP A 56 17.81 18.93 4.07
N ALA A 57 18.85 18.12 4.25
CA ALA A 57 19.71 18.17 5.45
C ALA A 57 21.17 18.50 5.11
N ALA A 58 21.40 19.21 4.00
CA ALA A 58 22.72 19.59 3.53
C ALA A 58 22.84 21.09 3.25
N ASP A 59 22.26 21.95 4.10
CA ASP A 59 22.61 23.38 4.08
C ASP A 59 22.27 24.08 5.40
N ALA A 60 23.02 23.77 6.47
CA ALA A 60 22.99 24.56 7.71
C ALA A 60 24.27 24.34 8.53
N THR A 61 25.42 24.63 7.93
CA THR A 61 26.65 24.92 8.68
C THR A 61 27.44 25.97 7.92
N HIS A 62 27.12 27.24 8.18
CA HIS A 62 27.99 28.38 7.91
C HIS A 62 28.47 28.92 9.25
#